data_AF-A0A3B8VKQ2-F1
#
_entry.id   AF-A0A3B8VKQ2-F1
#
_cell.length_a   1.000
_cell.length_b   1.000
_cell.length_c   1.000
_cell.angle_alpha   90.00
_cell.angle_beta   90.00
_cell.angle_gamma   90.00
#
_symmetry.space_group_name_H-M   'P 1'
#
loop_
_entity.id
_entity.type
_entity.pdbx_description
1 polymer ?
#
loop_
_entity_poly.entity_id
_entity_poly.type
_entity_poly.pdbx_seq_one_letter_code
_entity_poly.pdbx_strand_id
1 'polypeptide(L)'
;MAMIDMISRGRLVSGWVRGTGRESVAHNAPPPYNWERFQEAHEFIVKAWTEPGPFRWEGKHYNYRYVNPWVKPYQKPHPQIWLPGVVSEDSLKWAARQRIPYIMLATKLEPTKQAFQIYHDTAKEEGYKSGPQNLGYLWKVHVDETEELAEEVGRKFVQGPSNPFLAGNEGTANQALMRLPGLTSRRRVLPTMNAATANRGGVLSTSYEEQIENYTIVTGTPDTVIPKIRHILEELRPGSIFFWDGDGAMTHDDQMRSLRLMGQEVIPAVREIAKELDLPSSFDINPATGAPFEDTPAVAEVAD
;
A
#
# COMPACT_ATOMS: atom_id res chain seq x y z
N MET A 1 7.21 15.76 3.26
CA MET A 1 7.34 14.52 4.07
C MET A 1 8.00 14.78 5.42
N ALA A 2 9.28 15.18 5.51
CA ALA A 2 9.94 15.43 6.81
C ALA A 2 9.17 16.39 7.73
N MET A 3 8.61 17.48 7.19
CA MET A 3 7.77 18.40 7.96
C MET A 3 6.48 17.76 8.49
N ILE A 4 5.83 16.89 7.71
CA ILE A 4 4.63 16.15 8.16
C ILE A 4 5.02 15.21 9.30
N ASP A 5 6.16 14.54 9.16
CA ASP A 5 6.66 13.66 10.19
C ASP A 5 6.91 14.39 11.53
N MET A 6 7.53 15.57 11.47
CA MET A 6 7.73 16.46 12.62
C MET A 6 6.41 16.91 13.25
N ILE A 7 5.47 17.42 12.46
CA ILE A 7 4.16 17.88 12.94
C ILE A 7 3.38 16.72 13.58
N SER A 8 3.46 15.54 12.97
CA SER A 8 2.74 14.35 13.43
C SER A 8 3.44 13.64 14.60
N ARG A 9 4.66 14.06 14.98
CA ARG A 9 5.52 13.42 16.00
C ARG A 9 5.80 11.95 15.67
N GLY A 10 6.23 11.69 14.45
CA GLY A 10 6.68 10.36 14.04
C GLY A 10 5.57 9.39 13.64
N ARG A 11 4.39 9.89 13.26
CA ARG A 11 3.25 9.06 12.81
C ARG A 11 3.18 8.92 11.30
N LEU A 12 4.16 9.44 10.54
CA LEU A 12 4.13 9.37 9.10
C LEU A 12 4.55 7.98 8.62
N VAL A 13 3.71 7.37 7.79
CA VAL A 13 4.13 6.28 6.91
C VAL A 13 4.16 6.77 5.49
N SER A 14 5.29 6.56 4.82
CA SER A 14 5.53 7.06 3.48
C SER A 14 5.27 5.96 2.45
N GLY A 15 4.08 5.96 1.84
CA GLY A 15 3.74 5.08 0.72
C GLY A 15 4.27 5.62 -0.60
N TRP A 16 5.11 4.84 -1.30
CA TRP A 16 5.78 5.27 -2.52
C TRP A 16 5.30 4.46 -3.70
N VAL A 17 4.93 5.13 -4.78
CA VAL A 17 4.49 4.48 -6.02
C VAL A 17 5.27 5.03 -7.19
N ARG A 18 5.50 4.19 -8.20
CA ARG A 18 6.13 4.59 -9.47
C ARG A 18 5.28 5.55 -10.30
N GLY A 19 3.99 5.66 -9.98
CA GLY A 19 3.01 6.38 -10.79
C GLY A 19 2.57 5.59 -12.03
N THR A 20 1.65 6.19 -12.77
CA THR A 20 1.13 5.68 -14.04
C THR A 20 1.53 6.64 -15.18
N GLY A 21 1.03 6.38 -16.39
CA GLY A 21 1.31 7.27 -17.51
C GLY A 21 0.64 8.64 -17.37
N ARG A 22 -0.41 8.80 -16.54
CA ARG A 22 -1.04 10.10 -16.28
C ARG A 22 -0.05 11.09 -15.65
N GLU A 23 0.66 10.66 -14.61
CA GLU A 23 1.65 11.47 -13.93
C GLU A 23 2.85 11.76 -14.84
N SER A 24 3.21 10.81 -15.71
CA SER A 24 4.31 11.00 -16.67
C SER A 24 3.97 12.11 -17.67
N VAL A 25 2.74 12.13 -18.18
CA VAL A 25 2.26 13.17 -19.11
C VAL A 25 2.09 14.51 -18.38
N ALA A 26 1.46 14.52 -17.21
CA ALA A 26 1.21 15.74 -16.45
C ALA A 26 2.51 16.48 -16.05
N HIS A 27 3.59 15.74 -15.77
CA HIS A 27 4.88 16.30 -15.38
C HIS A 27 5.91 16.37 -16.52
N ASN A 28 5.52 16.05 -17.75
CA ASN A 28 6.43 15.91 -18.90
C ASN A 28 7.65 15.00 -18.60
N ALA A 29 7.45 13.96 -17.77
CA ALA A 29 8.49 13.02 -17.39
C ALA A 29 8.56 11.88 -18.43
N PRO A 30 9.73 11.58 -19.02
CA PRO A 30 9.84 10.54 -20.03
C PRO A 30 9.49 9.14 -19.46
N PRO A 31 8.44 8.46 -19.96
CA PRO A 31 8.02 7.16 -19.43
C PRO A 31 9.10 6.06 -19.49
N PRO A 32 9.97 5.96 -20.51
CA PRO A 32 11.03 4.95 -20.56
C PRO A 32 12.02 5.00 -19.39
N TYR A 33 12.17 6.17 -18.76
CA TYR A 33 13.06 6.36 -17.61
C TYR A 33 12.33 6.27 -16.27
N ASN A 34 11.03 5.97 -16.25
CA ASN A 34 10.23 5.95 -15.02
C ASN A 34 10.86 5.13 -13.90
N TRP A 35 11.38 3.94 -14.24
CA TRP A 35 11.95 3.05 -13.23
C TRP A 35 13.27 3.59 -12.65
N GLU A 36 14.21 3.99 -13.50
CA GLU A 36 15.49 4.56 -13.05
C GLU A 36 15.28 5.86 -12.25
N ARG A 37 14.34 6.71 -12.70
CA ARG A 37 13.98 7.94 -11.98
C ARG A 37 13.41 7.66 -10.60
N PHE A 38 12.56 6.64 -10.47
CA PHE A 38 12.01 6.24 -9.18
C PHE A 38 13.12 5.79 -8.21
N GLN A 39 14.04 4.95 -8.67
CA GLN A 39 15.15 4.47 -7.85
C GLN A 39 16.09 5.60 -7.43
N GLU A 40 16.48 6.48 -8.36
CA GLU A 40 17.34 7.62 -8.06
C GLU A 40 16.67 8.62 -7.11
N ALA A 41 15.37 8.89 -7.28
CA ALA A 41 14.61 9.74 -6.38
C ALA A 41 14.54 9.14 -4.96
N HIS A 42 14.46 7.82 -4.83
CA HIS A 42 14.52 7.14 -3.54
C HIS A 42 15.84 7.34 -2.83
N GLU A 43 16.94 7.06 -3.50
CA GLU A 43 18.27 7.26 -2.93
C GLU A 43 18.49 8.72 -2.52
N PHE A 44 18.09 9.67 -3.38
CA PHE A 44 18.19 11.10 -3.10
C PHE A 44 17.41 11.51 -1.85
N ILE A 45 16.13 11.12 -1.75
CA ILE A 45 15.26 11.51 -0.63
C ILE A 45 15.73 10.85 0.68
N VAL A 46 16.12 9.57 0.64
CA VAL A 46 16.67 8.88 1.82
C VAL A 46 17.95 9.54 2.30
N LYS A 47 18.86 9.91 1.38
CA LYS A 47 20.06 10.70 1.70
C LYS A 47 19.69 12.04 2.33
N ALA A 48 18.72 12.76 1.77
CA ALA A 48 18.27 14.04 2.31
C ALA A 48 17.65 13.92 3.73
N TRP A 49 17.08 12.76 4.08
CA TRP A 49 16.56 12.52 5.43
C TRP A 49 17.63 12.14 6.44
N THR A 50 18.67 11.43 5.99
CA THR A 50 19.65 10.79 6.88
C THR A 50 20.92 11.61 7.04
N GLU A 51 21.41 12.24 5.97
CA GLU A 51 22.65 13.00 5.99
C GLU A 51 22.41 14.50 6.25
N PRO A 52 23.27 15.18 7.03
CA PRO A 52 23.23 16.63 7.12
C PRO A 52 23.63 17.26 5.77
N GLY A 53 22.95 18.34 5.41
CA GLY A 53 23.40 19.19 4.30
C GLY A 53 24.47 20.19 4.74
N PRO A 54 25.01 20.98 3.79
CA PRO A 54 24.74 20.89 2.36
C PRO A 54 25.53 19.77 1.67
N PHE A 55 24.96 19.18 0.63
CA PHE A 55 25.66 18.24 -0.26
C PHE A 55 25.28 18.45 -1.74
N ARG A 56 26.03 17.82 -2.65
CA ARG A 56 25.71 17.75 -4.08
C ARG A 56 25.04 16.43 -4.42
N TRP A 57 24.13 16.45 -5.37
CA TRP A 57 23.56 15.27 -6.00
C TRP A 57 23.77 15.36 -7.51
N GLU A 58 24.66 14.54 -8.05
CA GLU A 58 25.01 14.50 -9.47
C GLU A 58 24.58 13.14 -10.03
N GLY A 59 23.26 12.97 -10.18
CA GLY A 59 22.66 11.74 -10.67
C GLY A 59 22.35 11.77 -12.16
N LYS A 60 21.84 10.64 -12.66
CA LYS A 60 21.50 10.48 -14.08
C LYS A 60 20.27 11.31 -14.46
N HIS A 61 19.30 11.41 -13.55
CA HIS A 61 18.00 12.02 -13.78
C HIS A 61 17.76 13.29 -12.98
N TYR A 62 18.45 13.45 -11.85
CA TYR A 62 18.35 14.60 -10.96
C TYR A 62 19.73 15.17 -10.69
N ASN A 63 19.87 16.49 -10.80
CA ASN A 63 21.13 17.19 -10.64
C ASN A 63 20.93 18.43 -9.77
N TYR A 64 21.42 18.37 -8.54
CA TYR A 64 21.30 19.44 -7.54
C TYR A 64 22.69 19.81 -7.01
N ARG A 65 23.15 21.01 -7.36
CA ARG A 65 24.48 21.53 -6.96
C ARG A 65 24.56 21.95 -5.48
N TYR A 66 23.42 22.11 -4.83
CA TYR A 66 23.32 22.50 -3.44
C TYR A 66 22.01 21.97 -2.85
N VAL A 67 22.11 20.93 -2.02
CA VAL A 67 20.98 20.31 -1.33
C VAL A 67 21.18 20.56 0.15
N ASN A 68 20.28 21.33 0.76
CA ASN A 68 20.36 21.66 2.18
C ASN A 68 19.04 21.26 2.89
N PRO A 69 18.95 20.06 3.47
CA PRO A 69 17.76 19.62 4.19
C PRO A 69 17.64 20.37 5.54
N TRP A 70 16.83 21.43 5.57
CA TRP A 70 16.60 22.22 6.79
C TRP A 70 15.71 21.52 7.81
N VAL A 71 14.80 20.67 7.31
CA VAL A 71 13.89 19.88 8.16
C VAL A 71 14.23 18.42 7.97
N LYS A 72 14.68 17.77 9.04
CA LYS A 72 14.88 16.32 9.10
C LYS A 72 13.66 15.63 9.72
N PRO A 73 13.38 14.37 9.35
CA PRO A 73 12.30 13.62 9.98
C PRO A 73 12.50 13.44 11.49
N TYR A 74 11.39 13.33 12.20
CA TYR A 74 11.32 12.95 13.61
C TYR A 74 11.77 11.50 13.78
N GLN A 75 11.22 10.58 12.98
CA GLN A 75 11.59 9.16 12.98
C GLN A 75 13.04 8.97 12.50
N LYS A 76 13.77 8.06 13.15
CA LYS A 76 15.15 7.69 12.80
C LYS A 76 15.23 6.26 12.27
N PRO A 77 16.04 6.00 11.24
CA PRO A 77 16.81 6.99 10.45
C PRO A 77 15.92 7.88 9.57
N HIS A 78 14.70 7.43 9.24
CA HIS A 78 13.67 8.16 8.50
C HIS A 78 12.30 7.51 8.75
N PRO A 79 11.18 8.11 8.30
CA PRO A 79 9.84 7.49 8.39
C PRO A 79 9.81 6.17 7.63
N GLN A 80 8.93 5.25 8.03
CA GLN A 80 8.79 3.98 7.29
C GLN A 80 8.43 4.26 5.83
N ILE A 81 9.10 3.56 4.91
CA ILE A 81 8.82 3.60 3.49
C ILE A 81 8.12 2.30 3.12
N TRP A 82 6.93 2.39 2.57
CA TRP A 82 6.18 1.24 2.04
C TRP A 82 6.06 1.37 0.53
N LEU A 83 6.10 0.23 -0.18
CA LEU A 83 5.96 0.20 -1.63
C LEU A 83 4.67 -0.51 -2.04
N PRO A 84 3.58 0.22 -2.31
CA PRO A 84 2.40 -0.37 -2.91
C PRO A 84 2.61 -0.72 -4.38
N GLY A 85 2.13 -1.88 -4.80
CA GLY A 85 2.20 -2.27 -6.21
C GLY A 85 1.48 -3.58 -6.52
N VAL A 86 1.05 -3.72 -7.77
CA VAL A 86 0.18 -4.84 -8.21
C VAL A 86 0.55 -5.43 -9.58
N VAL A 87 1.55 -4.87 -10.28
CA VAL A 87 1.91 -5.32 -11.65
C VAL A 87 3.38 -5.64 -11.80
N SER A 88 4.29 -4.85 -11.24
CA SER A 88 5.70 -4.90 -11.60
C SER A 88 6.47 -5.86 -10.71
N GLU A 89 6.99 -6.93 -11.29
CA GLU A 89 7.92 -7.83 -10.61
C GLU A 89 9.20 -7.09 -10.21
N ASP A 90 9.72 -6.23 -11.10
CA ASP A 90 10.90 -5.39 -10.83
C ASP A 90 10.74 -4.54 -9.56
N SER A 91 9.52 -4.02 -9.30
CA SER A 91 9.24 -3.19 -8.11
C SER A 91 9.19 -4.04 -6.83
N LEU A 92 8.58 -5.21 -6.91
CA LEU A 92 8.49 -6.15 -5.79
C LEU A 92 9.87 -6.68 -5.39
N LYS A 93 10.67 -7.11 -6.36
CA LYS A 93 12.05 -7.54 -6.13
C LYS A 93 12.89 -6.41 -5.54
N TRP A 94 12.75 -5.20 -6.06
CA TRP A 94 13.46 -4.04 -5.51
C TRP A 94 13.05 -3.73 -4.07
N ALA A 95 11.77 -3.82 -3.71
CA ALA A 95 11.34 -3.69 -2.32
C ALA A 95 11.99 -4.71 -1.40
N ALA A 96 12.09 -5.97 -1.84
CA ALA A 96 12.80 -7.02 -1.11
C ALA A 96 14.30 -6.70 -0.94
N ARG A 97 14.97 -6.17 -1.98
CA ARG A 97 16.38 -5.74 -1.87
C ARG A 97 16.58 -4.57 -0.91
N GLN A 98 15.68 -3.60 -0.95
CA GLN A 98 15.67 -2.48 -0.02
C GLN A 98 15.15 -2.86 1.37
N ARG A 99 14.64 -4.09 1.53
CA ARG A 99 14.01 -4.61 2.75
C ARG A 99 12.88 -3.72 3.27
N ILE A 100 12.10 -3.16 2.35
CA ILE A 100 10.92 -2.33 2.68
C ILE A 100 9.63 -3.13 2.52
N PRO A 101 8.58 -2.85 3.31
CA PRO A 101 7.29 -3.51 3.15
C PRO A 101 6.68 -3.31 1.76
N TYR A 102 6.20 -4.40 1.16
CA TYR A 102 5.49 -4.37 -0.12
C TYR A 102 3.99 -4.57 0.10
N ILE A 103 3.19 -3.62 -0.37
CA ILE A 103 1.74 -3.60 -0.12
C ILE A 103 0.99 -4.00 -1.39
N MET A 104 0.32 -5.14 -1.34
CA MET A 104 -0.54 -5.59 -2.43
C MET A 104 -1.93 -4.98 -2.29
N LEU A 105 -2.52 -4.52 -3.40
CA LEU A 105 -3.75 -3.72 -3.40
C LEU A 105 -4.91 -4.41 -4.13
N ALA A 106 -5.90 -4.89 -3.39
CA ALA A 106 -7.19 -5.40 -3.84
C ALA A 106 -7.08 -6.44 -4.97
N THR A 107 -6.29 -7.49 -4.74
CA THR A 107 -5.99 -8.56 -5.69
C THR A 107 -6.56 -9.90 -5.23
N LYS A 108 -6.74 -10.86 -6.13
CA LYS A 108 -7.19 -12.21 -5.73
C LYS A 108 -6.13 -12.88 -4.82
N LEU A 109 -6.57 -13.73 -3.89
CA LEU A 109 -5.68 -14.34 -2.88
C LEU A 109 -4.52 -15.13 -3.51
N GLU A 110 -4.80 -16.06 -4.40
CA GLU A 110 -3.78 -16.94 -4.98
C GLU A 110 -2.68 -16.17 -5.76
N PRO A 111 -3.01 -15.24 -6.68
CA PRO A 111 -2.00 -14.37 -7.29
C PRO A 111 -1.19 -13.53 -6.29
N THR A 112 -1.82 -13.11 -5.18
CA THR A 112 -1.14 -12.35 -4.12
C THR A 112 -0.11 -13.20 -3.39
N LYS A 113 -0.49 -14.44 -3.04
CA LYS A 113 0.38 -15.44 -2.44
C LYS A 113 1.60 -15.73 -3.31
N GLN A 114 1.38 -15.91 -4.62
CA GLN A 114 2.46 -16.10 -5.59
C GLN A 114 3.40 -14.88 -5.66
N ALA A 115 2.85 -13.67 -5.63
CA ALA A 115 3.67 -12.45 -5.61
C ALA A 115 4.48 -12.31 -4.31
N PHE A 116 3.90 -12.62 -3.15
CA PHE A 116 4.62 -12.65 -1.87
C PHE A 116 5.72 -13.72 -1.86
N GLN A 117 5.51 -14.86 -2.51
CA GLN A 117 6.57 -15.85 -2.69
C GLN A 117 7.79 -15.27 -3.43
N ILE A 118 7.59 -14.43 -4.45
CA ILE A 118 8.70 -13.76 -5.15
C ILE A 118 9.47 -12.83 -4.18
N TYR A 119 8.79 -12.19 -3.24
CA TYR A 119 9.44 -11.36 -2.21
C TYR A 119 10.30 -12.23 -1.30
N HIS A 120 9.75 -13.36 -0.82
CA HIS A 120 10.48 -14.31 0.00
C HIS A 120 11.70 -14.91 -0.70
N ASP A 121 11.55 -15.29 -1.97
CA ASP A 121 12.64 -15.84 -2.77
C ASP A 121 13.75 -14.79 -2.98
N THR A 122 13.37 -13.55 -3.29
CA THR A 122 14.33 -12.44 -3.46
C THR A 122 15.03 -12.12 -2.13
N ALA A 123 14.30 -12.12 -1.01
CA ALA A 123 14.90 -11.91 0.31
C ALA A 123 15.95 -12.98 0.64
N LYS A 124 15.64 -14.24 0.32
CA LYS A 124 16.56 -15.37 0.48
C LYS A 124 17.81 -15.23 -0.40
N GLU A 125 17.67 -14.78 -1.64
CA GLU A 125 18.79 -14.46 -2.54
C GLU A 125 19.69 -13.36 -1.97
N GLU A 126 19.10 -12.35 -1.33
CA GLU A 126 19.80 -11.24 -0.65
C GLU A 126 20.30 -11.61 0.77
N GLY A 127 20.19 -12.89 1.15
CA GLY A 127 20.78 -13.43 2.37
C GLY A 127 20.01 -13.11 3.66
N TYR A 128 18.71 -12.84 3.61
CA TYR A 128 17.89 -12.66 4.81
C TYR A 128 16.55 -13.40 4.73
N LYS A 129 15.95 -13.66 5.90
CA LYS A 129 14.61 -14.24 6.00
C LYS A 129 13.58 -13.12 6.14
N SER A 130 12.68 -13.00 5.17
CA SER A 130 11.52 -12.10 5.28
C SER A 130 10.38 -12.75 6.05
N GLY A 131 9.47 -11.93 6.58
CA GLY A 131 8.29 -12.36 7.34
C GLY A 131 7.10 -11.41 7.14
N PRO A 132 6.04 -11.56 7.96
CA PRO A 132 4.84 -10.74 7.88
C PRO A 132 5.13 -9.23 7.89
N GLN A 133 6.13 -8.78 8.65
CA GLN A 133 6.55 -7.38 8.73
C GLN A 133 6.99 -6.77 7.39
N ASN A 134 7.34 -7.61 6.41
CA ASN A 134 7.74 -7.17 5.07
C ASN A 134 6.56 -7.10 4.09
N LEU A 135 5.37 -7.53 4.48
CA LEU A 135 4.23 -7.72 3.59
C LEU A 135 3.01 -6.98 4.11
N GLY A 136 2.26 -6.37 3.20
CA GLY A 136 0.96 -5.84 3.53
C GLY A 136 -0.08 -6.06 2.46
N TYR A 137 -1.34 -6.02 2.87
CA TYR A 137 -2.47 -6.27 2.00
C TYR A 137 -3.61 -5.29 2.26
N LEU A 138 -4.07 -4.64 1.21
CA LEU A 138 -5.22 -3.76 1.21
C LEU A 138 -6.34 -4.44 0.43
N TRP A 139 -7.55 -4.49 0.96
CA TRP A 139 -8.71 -5.01 0.23
C TRP A 139 -10.00 -4.35 0.68
N LYS A 140 -11.08 -4.56 -0.08
CA LYS A 140 -12.37 -3.93 0.19
C LYS A 140 -13.10 -4.67 1.30
N VAL A 141 -13.46 -3.95 2.36
CA VAL A 141 -14.23 -4.50 3.47
C VAL A 141 -15.30 -3.51 3.88
N HIS A 142 -16.54 -3.97 3.97
CA HIS A 142 -17.66 -3.22 4.51
C HIS A 142 -18.33 -4.02 5.61
N VAL A 143 -18.75 -3.34 6.68
CA VAL A 143 -19.42 -3.97 7.82
C VAL A 143 -20.69 -3.20 8.10
N ASP A 144 -21.82 -3.91 8.23
CA ASP A 144 -23.10 -3.29 8.57
C ASP A 144 -23.81 -4.07 9.69
N GLU A 145 -24.89 -3.49 10.23
CA GLU A 145 -25.62 -4.00 11.39
C GLU A 145 -26.41 -5.27 11.09
N THR A 146 -26.82 -5.47 9.83
CA THR A 146 -27.49 -6.68 9.36
C THR A 146 -26.91 -7.16 8.03
N GLU A 147 -27.11 -8.43 7.70
CA GLU A 147 -26.65 -9.00 6.42
C GLU A 147 -27.35 -8.35 5.23
N GLU A 148 -28.64 -7.99 5.36
CA GLU A 148 -29.39 -7.30 4.31
C GLU A 148 -28.80 -5.93 4.00
N LEU A 149 -28.48 -5.15 5.06
CA LEU A 149 -27.83 -3.85 4.90
C LEU A 149 -26.43 -4.00 4.31
N ALA A 150 -25.64 -4.96 4.83
CA ALA A 150 -24.29 -5.20 4.34
C ALA A 150 -24.27 -5.62 2.87
N GLU A 151 -25.27 -6.38 2.41
CA GLU A 151 -25.42 -6.75 1.01
C GLU A 151 -25.85 -5.56 0.14
N GLU A 152 -26.84 -4.78 0.59
CA GLU A 152 -27.29 -3.58 -0.12
C GLU A 152 -26.14 -2.57 -0.29
N VAL A 153 -25.45 -2.25 0.81
CA VAL A 153 -24.39 -1.25 0.85
C VAL A 153 -23.10 -1.78 0.23
N GLY A 154 -22.77 -3.06 0.43
CA GLY A 154 -21.62 -3.72 -0.19
C GLY A 154 -21.66 -3.63 -1.72
N ARG A 155 -22.85 -3.75 -2.34
CA ARG A 155 -23.02 -3.55 -3.80
C ARG A 155 -22.65 -2.14 -4.25
N LYS A 156 -22.71 -1.14 -3.38
CA LYS A 156 -22.34 0.23 -3.72
C LYS A 156 -20.85 0.38 -4.02
N PHE A 157 -19.98 -0.54 -3.59
CA PHE A 157 -18.56 -0.57 -3.99
C PHE A 157 -18.34 -0.66 -5.50
N VAL A 158 -19.29 -1.26 -6.23
CA VAL A 158 -19.22 -1.44 -7.68
C VAL A 158 -20.18 -0.51 -8.43
N GLN A 159 -20.85 0.39 -7.71
CA GLN A 159 -21.77 1.40 -8.23
C GLN A 159 -21.15 2.79 -8.08
N GLY A 160 -21.55 3.73 -8.93
CA GLY A 160 -21.09 5.13 -8.85
C GLY A 160 -19.65 5.37 -9.32
N PRO A 161 -19.13 6.61 -9.20
CA PRO A 161 -17.73 6.93 -9.48
C PRO A 161 -16.78 6.13 -8.61
N SER A 162 -15.85 5.41 -9.23
CA SER A 162 -14.65 4.89 -8.55
C SER A 162 -13.67 6.00 -8.09
N ASN A 163 -13.97 7.27 -8.38
CA ASN A 163 -13.16 8.42 -8.01
C ASN A 163 -14.03 9.70 -8.00
N PRO A 164 -14.22 10.37 -6.85
CA PRO A 164 -15.03 11.59 -6.76
C PRO A 164 -14.39 12.81 -7.46
N PHE A 165 -13.11 12.74 -7.85
CA PHE A 165 -12.40 13.77 -8.63
C PHE A 165 -12.41 13.51 -10.14
N LEU A 166 -12.92 12.36 -10.57
CA LEU A 166 -13.37 12.14 -11.93
C LEU A 166 -14.88 12.41 -11.93
N ALA A 167 -15.40 13.11 -12.93
CA ALA A 167 -16.83 13.36 -13.05
C ALA A 167 -17.59 12.01 -13.16
N GLY A 168 -17.96 11.42 -12.02
CA GLY A 168 -18.56 10.09 -12.05
C GLY A 168 -17.60 9.03 -12.61
N ASN A 169 -18.11 7.82 -12.73
CA ASN A 169 -17.52 6.78 -13.58
C ASN A 169 -17.65 7.14 -15.09
N GLU A 170 -17.99 8.39 -15.42
CA GLU A 170 -18.23 8.91 -16.78
C GLU A 170 -16.96 9.52 -17.40
N GLY A 171 -15.92 9.77 -16.59
CA GLY A 171 -14.60 10.15 -17.09
C GLY A 171 -13.95 9.01 -17.86
N THR A 172 -13.87 9.12 -19.19
CA THR A 172 -13.14 8.15 -20.00
C THR A 172 -11.63 8.31 -19.78
N ALA A 173 -11.00 7.32 -19.14
CA ALA A 173 -9.55 7.27 -19.08
C ALA A 173 -9.02 6.96 -20.49
N ASN A 174 -8.23 7.87 -21.07
CA ASN A 174 -7.53 7.56 -22.32
C ASN A 174 -6.56 6.40 -22.09
N GLN A 175 -6.92 5.22 -22.59
CA GLN A 175 -6.17 3.98 -22.40
C GLN A 175 -4.74 4.06 -22.95
N ALA A 176 -4.51 4.87 -23.98
CA ALA A 176 -3.17 5.11 -24.51
C ALA A 176 -2.27 5.82 -23.48
N LEU A 177 -2.84 6.74 -22.68
CA LEU A 177 -2.12 7.42 -21.61
C LEU A 177 -1.90 6.53 -20.38
N MET A 178 -2.66 5.44 -20.21
CA MET A 178 -2.46 4.50 -19.10
C MET A 178 -1.31 3.52 -19.34
N ARG A 179 -0.93 3.28 -20.60
CA ARG A 179 0.03 2.25 -21.03
C ARG A 179 1.15 2.81 -21.92
N LEU A 180 1.76 3.92 -21.48
CA LEU A 180 2.83 4.55 -22.23
C LEU A 180 4.02 3.60 -22.45
N PRO A 181 4.64 3.58 -23.64
CA PRO A 181 5.81 2.75 -23.92
C PRO A 181 6.94 2.99 -22.91
N GLY A 182 7.53 1.90 -22.42
CA GLY A 182 8.64 1.94 -21.46
C GLY A 182 8.22 2.08 -19.99
N LEU A 183 6.93 2.31 -19.69
CA LEU A 183 6.46 2.41 -18.30
C LEU A 183 6.54 1.07 -17.57
N THR A 184 6.08 -0.03 -18.16
CA THR A 184 6.10 -1.36 -17.50
C THR A 184 6.74 -2.39 -18.43
N SER A 185 7.58 -3.26 -17.87
CA SER A 185 8.12 -4.41 -18.60
C SER A 185 6.97 -5.30 -19.09
N ARG A 186 7.05 -5.79 -20.32
CA ARG A 186 6.04 -6.70 -20.88
C ARG A 186 6.25 -8.16 -20.44
N ARG A 187 7.42 -8.47 -19.88
CA ARG A 187 7.84 -9.85 -19.55
C ARG A 187 7.99 -10.09 -18.04
N ARG A 188 8.32 -9.05 -17.27
CA ARG A 188 8.58 -9.13 -15.82
C ARG A 188 7.42 -8.52 -15.06
N VAL A 189 6.31 -9.23 -15.06
CA VAL A 189 5.03 -8.81 -14.49
C VAL A 189 4.55 -9.84 -13.48
N LEU A 190 3.89 -9.36 -12.44
CA LEU A 190 3.32 -10.19 -11.40
C LEU A 190 2.07 -10.93 -11.89
N PRO A 191 1.75 -12.10 -11.31
CA PRO A 191 0.48 -12.81 -11.58
C PRO A 191 -0.77 -11.95 -11.33
N THR A 192 -0.67 -10.99 -10.42
CA THR A 192 -1.72 -10.02 -10.07
C THR A 192 -2.03 -9.01 -11.17
N MET A 193 -1.21 -8.91 -12.24
CA MET A 193 -1.42 -7.95 -13.32
C MET A 193 -2.82 -8.06 -13.93
N ASN A 194 -3.29 -9.29 -14.18
CA ASN A 194 -4.59 -9.51 -14.82
C ASN A 194 -5.75 -8.95 -13.99
N ALA A 195 -5.66 -9.05 -12.66
CA ALA A 195 -6.63 -8.43 -11.74
C ALA A 195 -6.49 -6.90 -11.67
N ALA A 196 -5.25 -6.38 -11.72
CA ALA A 196 -4.96 -4.95 -11.61
C ALA A 196 -5.31 -4.13 -12.86
N THR A 197 -5.18 -4.71 -14.07
CA THR A 197 -5.46 -4.01 -15.33
C THR A 197 -6.95 -3.79 -15.61
N ALA A 198 -7.84 -4.58 -15.01
CA ALA A 198 -9.29 -4.37 -15.08
C ALA A 198 -9.70 -3.07 -14.37
N ASN A 199 -9.14 -2.80 -13.19
CA ASN A 199 -9.60 -1.73 -12.31
C ASN A 199 -9.00 -0.34 -12.61
N ARG A 200 -7.98 -0.23 -13.45
CA ARG A 200 -7.33 1.07 -13.80
C ARG A 200 -8.02 1.82 -14.96
N GLY A 201 -9.14 1.32 -15.46
CA GLY A 201 -9.79 1.79 -16.70
C GLY A 201 -11.25 2.23 -16.58
N GLY A 202 -11.83 2.29 -15.37
CA GLY A 202 -13.20 2.77 -15.15
C GLY A 202 -14.32 1.76 -15.41
N VAL A 203 -14.02 0.54 -15.86
CA VAL A 203 -15.00 -0.56 -15.94
C VAL A 203 -14.51 -1.71 -15.09
N LEU A 204 -15.15 -1.92 -13.94
CA LEU A 204 -14.96 -3.13 -13.14
C LEU A 204 -15.36 -4.33 -14.00
N SER A 205 -14.40 -5.19 -14.36
CA SER A 205 -14.66 -6.32 -15.27
C SER A 205 -15.31 -7.53 -14.58
N THR A 206 -15.51 -7.46 -13.27
CA THR A 206 -15.96 -8.57 -12.40
C THR A 206 -17.22 -8.14 -11.65
N SER A 207 -18.22 -9.02 -11.59
CA SER A 207 -19.45 -8.74 -10.85
C SER A 207 -19.16 -8.59 -9.35
N TYR A 208 -20.14 -8.08 -8.62
CA TYR A 208 -20.06 -8.02 -7.17
C TYR A 208 -19.99 -9.43 -6.56
N GLU A 209 -20.80 -10.36 -7.08
CA GLU A 209 -20.85 -11.76 -6.63
C GLU A 209 -19.50 -12.46 -6.80
N GLU A 210 -18.85 -12.32 -7.97
CA GLU A 210 -17.53 -12.91 -8.18
C GLU A 210 -16.50 -12.32 -7.20
N GLN A 211 -16.60 -11.03 -6.88
CA GLN A 211 -15.70 -10.36 -5.93
C GLN A 211 -15.92 -10.83 -4.48
N ILE A 212 -17.15 -11.14 -4.09
CA ILE A 212 -17.47 -11.77 -2.80
C ILE A 212 -16.89 -13.20 -2.75
N GLU A 213 -17.13 -14.00 -3.80
CA GLU A 213 -16.67 -15.40 -3.88
C GLU A 213 -15.15 -15.53 -3.79
N ASN A 214 -14.42 -14.57 -4.37
CA ASN A 214 -12.95 -14.60 -4.41
C ASN A 214 -12.26 -13.73 -3.33
N TYR A 215 -13.02 -13.21 -2.35
CA TYR A 215 -12.55 -12.39 -1.23
C TYR A 215 -11.91 -11.04 -1.61
N THR A 216 -12.12 -10.55 -2.83
CA THR A 216 -11.66 -9.18 -3.19
C THR A 216 -12.57 -8.09 -2.63
N ILE A 217 -13.83 -8.42 -2.36
CA ILE A 217 -14.74 -7.68 -1.48
C ILE A 217 -15.16 -8.61 -0.34
N VAL A 218 -15.14 -8.09 0.88
CA VAL A 218 -15.72 -8.74 2.05
C VAL A 218 -16.81 -7.82 2.59
N THR A 219 -18.06 -8.29 2.61
CA THR A 219 -19.16 -7.61 3.29
C THR A 219 -19.86 -8.54 4.27
N GLY A 220 -20.56 -7.97 5.24
CA GLY A 220 -21.42 -8.69 6.18
C GLY A 220 -21.56 -7.96 7.51
N THR A 221 -22.11 -8.65 8.50
CA THR A 221 -22.06 -8.26 9.91
C THR A 221 -20.66 -8.53 10.51
N PRO A 222 -20.32 -7.98 11.69
CA PRO A 222 -19.07 -8.33 12.38
C PRO A 222 -18.86 -9.84 12.50
N ASP A 223 -19.92 -10.58 12.85
CA ASP A 223 -19.89 -12.04 13.04
C ASP A 223 -19.52 -12.80 11.76
N THR A 224 -19.89 -12.30 10.58
CA THR A 224 -19.60 -12.97 9.30
C THR A 224 -18.34 -12.42 8.62
N VAL A 225 -17.97 -11.17 8.88
CA VAL A 225 -16.77 -10.54 8.31
C VAL A 225 -15.49 -11.01 9.02
N ILE A 226 -15.50 -11.13 10.36
CA ILE A 226 -14.31 -11.52 11.12
C ILE A 226 -13.76 -12.90 10.69
N PRO A 227 -14.57 -13.96 10.53
CA PRO A 227 -14.09 -15.25 10.02
C PRO A 227 -13.51 -15.17 8.60
N LYS A 228 -14.11 -14.36 7.72
CA LYS A 228 -13.58 -14.13 6.35
C LYS A 228 -12.23 -13.43 6.39
N ILE A 229 -12.06 -12.43 7.27
CA ILE A 229 -10.78 -11.76 7.47
C ILE A 229 -9.74 -12.75 8.01
N ARG A 230 -10.08 -13.59 9.00
CA ARG A 230 -9.19 -14.64 9.50
C ARG A 230 -8.69 -15.52 8.36
N HIS A 231 -9.57 -16.00 7.49
CA HIS A 231 -9.19 -16.82 6.35
C HIS A 231 -8.16 -16.13 5.45
N ILE A 232 -8.36 -14.83 5.16
CA ILE A 232 -7.40 -14.04 4.36
C ILE A 232 -6.05 -13.91 5.08
N LEU A 233 -6.05 -13.69 6.40
CA LEU A 233 -4.82 -13.58 7.20
C LEU A 233 -4.06 -14.90 7.29
N GLU A 234 -4.77 -16.03 7.38
CA GLU A 234 -4.17 -17.36 7.38
C GLU A 234 -3.50 -17.68 6.03
N GLU A 235 -4.13 -17.29 4.92
CA GLU A 235 -3.62 -17.53 3.57
C GLU A 235 -2.45 -16.61 3.17
N LEU A 236 -2.58 -15.30 3.44
CA LEU A 236 -1.63 -14.30 2.95
C LEU A 236 -0.56 -13.90 3.97
N ARG A 237 -0.85 -14.10 5.26
CA ARG A 237 0.04 -13.76 6.39
C ARG A 237 0.68 -12.36 6.34
N PRO A 238 -0.05 -11.28 6.02
CA PRO A 238 0.51 -9.92 6.03
C PRO A 238 0.71 -9.42 7.46
N GLY A 239 1.77 -8.64 7.70
CA GLY A 239 1.97 -7.93 8.98
C GLY A 239 1.25 -6.58 9.04
N SER A 240 0.95 -5.99 7.88
CA SER A 240 0.21 -4.72 7.79
C SER A 240 -1.01 -4.88 6.90
N ILE A 241 -2.20 -4.50 7.38
CA ILE A 241 -3.45 -4.58 6.62
C ILE A 241 -4.14 -3.24 6.51
N PHE A 242 -4.94 -3.09 5.45
CA PHE A 242 -5.74 -1.89 5.20
C PHE A 242 -7.13 -2.30 4.74
N PHE A 243 -8.13 -1.82 5.45
CA PHE A 243 -9.52 -1.95 5.00
C PHE A 243 -9.85 -0.75 4.12
N TRP A 244 -10.16 -1.04 2.86
CA TRP A 244 -10.74 -0.10 1.95
C TRP A 244 -12.25 -0.15 2.12
N ASP A 245 -12.79 0.89 2.75
CA ASP A 245 -14.22 1.09 2.91
C ASP A 245 -14.61 2.50 2.44
N GLY A 246 -15.90 2.73 2.22
CA GLY A 246 -16.45 4.04 1.87
C GLY A 246 -16.14 4.52 0.46
N ASP A 247 -16.29 3.64 -0.51
CA ASP A 247 -16.06 3.93 -1.93
C ASP A 247 -17.32 3.70 -2.78
N GLY A 248 -17.26 4.11 -4.04
CA GLY A 248 -18.37 4.01 -4.98
C GLY A 248 -19.56 4.90 -4.58
N ALA A 249 -20.75 4.32 -4.52
CA ALA A 249 -22.00 5.04 -4.23
C ALA A 249 -22.38 5.06 -2.74
N MET A 250 -21.49 4.64 -1.83
CA MET A 250 -21.76 4.64 -0.39
C MET A 250 -22.02 6.07 0.13
N THR A 251 -23.07 6.22 0.94
CA THR A 251 -23.41 7.51 1.56
C THR A 251 -22.52 7.79 2.77
N HIS A 252 -22.53 9.03 3.27
CA HIS A 252 -21.84 9.35 4.52
C HIS A 252 -22.31 8.48 5.69
N ASP A 253 -23.62 8.23 5.79
CA ASP A 253 -24.19 7.45 6.89
C ASP A 253 -23.80 5.97 6.81
N ASP A 254 -23.73 5.42 5.59
CA ASP A 254 -23.20 4.07 5.34
C ASP A 254 -21.75 3.96 5.85
N GLN A 255 -20.92 4.94 5.52
CA GLN A 255 -19.51 4.97 5.92
C GLN A 255 -19.35 5.11 7.43
N MET A 256 -20.11 6.00 8.06
CA MET A 256 -20.01 6.23 9.50
C MET A 256 -20.49 5.03 10.31
N ARG A 257 -21.51 4.30 9.83
CA ARG A 257 -21.98 3.07 10.47
C ARG A 257 -20.92 1.97 10.40
N SER A 258 -20.34 1.74 9.23
CA SER A 258 -19.25 0.76 9.07
C SER A 258 -18.00 1.14 9.89
N LEU A 259 -17.58 2.41 9.87
CA LEU A 259 -16.45 2.89 10.70
C LEU A 259 -16.66 2.63 12.19
N ARG A 260 -17.90 2.81 12.70
CA ARG A 260 -18.25 2.51 14.09
C ARG A 260 -18.07 1.02 14.40
N LEU A 261 -18.64 0.14 13.57
CA LEU A 261 -18.57 -1.31 13.76
C LEU A 261 -17.14 -1.84 13.60
N MET A 262 -16.41 -1.30 12.63
CA MET A 262 -14.99 -1.58 12.42
C MET A 262 -14.17 -1.27 13.69
N GLY A 263 -14.37 -0.09 14.28
CA GLY A 263 -13.65 0.32 15.48
C GLY A 263 -14.05 -0.45 16.75
N GLN A 264 -15.33 -0.78 16.89
CA GLN A 264 -15.87 -1.43 18.09
C GLN A 264 -15.65 -2.95 18.11
N GLU A 265 -15.75 -3.62 16.97
CA GLU A 265 -15.85 -5.08 16.91
C GLU A 265 -14.77 -5.71 16.02
N VAL A 266 -14.62 -5.22 14.78
CA VAL A 266 -13.76 -5.89 13.80
C VAL A 266 -12.26 -5.67 14.06
N ILE A 267 -11.80 -4.43 14.19
CA ILE A 267 -10.37 -4.13 14.39
C ILE A 267 -9.84 -4.78 15.69
N PRO A 268 -10.55 -4.74 16.84
CA PRO A 268 -10.13 -5.46 18.04
C PRO A 268 -10.00 -6.96 17.81
N ALA A 269 -11.00 -7.60 17.21
CA ALA A 269 -10.95 -9.04 16.93
C ALA A 269 -9.80 -9.41 15.98
N VAL A 270 -9.57 -8.60 14.95
CA VAL A 270 -8.48 -8.79 13.98
C VAL A 270 -7.10 -8.65 14.64
N ARG A 271 -6.95 -7.77 15.64
CA ARG A 271 -5.70 -7.68 16.43
C ARG A 271 -5.44 -8.94 17.23
N GLU A 272 -6.47 -9.53 17.84
CA GLU A 272 -6.31 -10.82 18.55
C GLU A 272 -5.98 -11.96 17.58
N ILE A 273 -6.65 -12.02 16.43
CA ILE A 273 -6.32 -12.98 15.35
C ILE A 273 -4.85 -12.81 14.91
N ALA A 274 -4.37 -11.57 14.71
CA ALA A 274 -2.99 -11.32 14.30
C ALA A 274 -1.97 -11.80 15.35
N LYS A 275 -2.27 -11.67 16.65
CA LYS A 275 -1.43 -12.21 17.73
C LYS A 275 -1.44 -13.74 17.72
N GLU A 276 -2.60 -14.36 17.60
CA GLU A 276 -2.73 -15.82 17.54
C GLU A 276 -1.98 -16.42 16.33
N LEU A 277 -2.01 -15.72 15.20
CA LEU A 277 -1.35 -16.16 13.97
C LEU A 277 0.13 -15.78 13.89
N ASP A 278 0.69 -15.06 14.88
CA ASP A 278 2.06 -14.52 14.88
C ASP A 278 2.36 -13.69 13.61
N LEU A 279 1.61 -12.59 13.44
CA LEU A 279 1.72 -11.66 12.32
C LEU A 279 2.24 -10.29 12.78
N PRO A 280 3.54 -10.17 13.12
CA PRO A 280 4.11 -8.89 13.50
C PRO A 280 4.08 -7.90 12.34
N SER A 281 3.72 -6.65 12.64
CA SER A 281 3.73 -5.57 11.66
C SER A 281 5.14 -5.01 11.45
N SER A 282 5.29 -4.16 10.44
CA SER A 282 6.51 -3.39 10.23
C SER A 282 6.80 -2.37 11.34
N PHE A 283 5.88 -2.16 12.29
CA PHE A 283 6.10 -1.34 13.49
C PHE A 283 6.60 -2.16 14.68
N ASP A 284 6.34 -3.46 14.70
CA ASP A 284 6.78 -4.35 15.77
C ASP A 284 8.19 -4.86 15.48
N ILE A 285 8.43 -5.29 14.23
CA ILE A 285 9.71 -5.79 13.75
C ILE A 285 10.19 -4.91 12.61
N ASN A 286 11.43 -4.45 12.71
CA ASN A 286 12.06 -3.65 11.67
C ASN A 286 12.24 -4.52 10.40
N PRO A 287 11.63 -4.15 9.27
CA PRO A 287 11.70 -4.91 8.02
C PRO A 287 13.13 -5.10 7.48
N ALA A 288 14.04 -4.17 7.78
CA ALA A 288 15.41 -4.18 7.32
C ALA A 288 16.34 -5.07 8.15
N THR A 289 16.15 -5.12 9.47
CA THR A 289 17.02 -5.89 10.38
C THR A 289 16.41 -7.23 10.79
N GLY A 290 15.08 -7.37 10.74
CA GLY A 290 14.37 -8.54 11.27
C GLY A 290 14.34 -8.59 12.80
N ALA A 291 14.74 -7.50 13.48
CA ALA A 291 14.71 -7.38 14.93
C ALA A 291 13.58 -6.45 15.38
N PRO A 292 13.03 -6.64 16.60
CA PRO A 292 12.15 -5.65 17.20
C PRO A 292 12.82 -4.27 17.28
N PHE A 293 12.05 -3.20 17.20
CA PHE A 293 12.59 -1.88 17.51
C PHE A 293 13.00 -1.84 18.99
N GLU A 294 14.22 -1.38 19.28
CA GLU A 294 14.61 -1.07 20.65
C GLU A 294 13.69 0.05 21.15
N ASP A 295 13.07 -0.15 22.33
CA ASP A 295 12.30 0.89 23.02
C ASP A 295 13.19 2.13 23.15
N THR A 296 13.05 3.07 22.23
CA THR A 296 13.74 4.34 22.33
C THR A 296 12.98 5.09 23.41
N PRO A 297 13.56 5.36 24.59
CA PRO A 297 12.84 6.09 25.62
C PRO A 297 12.34 7.39 25.01
N ALA A 298 11.05 7.68 25.24
CA ALA A 298 10.42 8.93 24.85
C ALA A 298 11.42 10.05 25.17
N VAL A 299 11.82 10.79 24.14
CA VAL A 299 12.77 11.90 24.22
C VAL A 299 12.48 12.68 25.49
N ALA A 300 13.42 12.64 26.43
CA ALA A 300 13.32 13.35 27.69
C ALA A 300 12.82 14.78 27.39
N GLU A 301 11.78 15.20 28.11
CA GLU A 301 11.33 16.58 28.09
C GLU A 301 12.55 17.48 28.15
N VAL A 302 12.77 18.26 27.10
CA VAL A 302 13.76 19.32 27.13
C VAL A 302 13.22 20.31 28.15
N ALA A 303 13.75 20.22 29.37
CA ALA A 303 13.52 21.21 30.41
C ALA A 303 14.01 22.58 29.90
N ASP A 304 13.17 23.58 30.17
CA ASP A 304 13.23 25.02 29.82
C ASP A 304 14.56 25.62 29.36
#